data_AF-A0A3C0JBK8-F1
#
_entry.id   AF-A0A3C0JBK8-F1
#
_cell.length_a   1.000
_cell.length_b   1.000
_cell.length_c   1.000
_cell.angle_alpha   90.00
_cell.angle_beta   90.00
_cell.angle_gamma   90.00
#
_symmetry.space_group_name_H-M   'P 1'
#
loop_
_entity.id
_entity.type
_entity.pdbx_description
1 polymer ?
#
loop_
_entity_poly.entity_id
_entity_poly.type
_entity_poly.pdbx_seq_one_letter_code
_entity_poly.pdbx_strand_id
1 'polypeptide(L)'
;MGCRGIADRAGHVGGVLDRVPRGLSCRHPDIGPRLRLLGLPRLLTGTGHARTLQYRKGWALLAWLACEPGKPRRRAHAATLLWPSLSPAAALTNLRQVLADLNRCVRSTVGDGVLHSDRDSLCWRGSSGPVSDIDHVLSCGRASAGLGDEGLLDMLASGPREGMELLAGLVLDGCEDFEYWLALTRERVARGLATAMGCLRDRLSNDGRYDDAIAVGRRLMQMDACNEEHGRGLMRTLAMTGEYGLALAVFDDMAQALHSELGVVPEPETLAMRAGIIASRNACQLAMLDVAGTGM
;
A
#
# COMPACT_ATOMS: atom_id res chain seq x y z
N MET A 1 -16.70 33.77 -42.17
CA MET A 1 -16.12 34.13 -40.85
C MET A 1 -16.13 32.88 -39.99
N GLY A 2 -14.96 32.42 -39.55
CA GLY A 2 -14.80 31.16 -38.82
C GLY A 2 -13.32 30.85 -38.69
N CYS A 3 -12.61 31.74 -37.99
CA CYS A 3 -11.18 31.65 -37.75
C CYS A 3 -10.86 30.53 -36.73
N ARG A 4 -9.92 29.66 -37.13
CA ARG A 4 -8.75 29.15 -36.40
C ARG A 4 -8.87 28.83 -34.91
N GLY A 5 -8.47 27.61 -34.56
CA GLY A 5 -8.09 27.23 -33.20
C GLY A 5 -7.46 25.85 -33.12
N ILE A 6 -6.36 25.64 -33.85
CA ILE A 6 -5.42 24.54 -33.59
C ILE A 6 -4.65 24.92 -32.31
N ALA A 7 -4.71 24.08 -31.29
CA ALA A 7 -3.75 23.99 -30.19
C ALA A 7 -3.59 22.48 -29.94
N ASP A 8 -2.62 21.79 -30.51
CA ASP A 8 -1.17 21.81 -30.28
C ASP A 8 -0.75 21.60 -28.81
N ARG A 9 -0.27 20.37 -28.59
CA ARG A 9 0.78 19.92 -27.67
C ARG A 9 0.95 20.62 -26.32
N ALA A 10 0.64 19.89 -25.26
CA ALA A 10 1.57 19.70 -24.16
C ALA A 10 1.96 18.22 -24.13
N GLY A 11 3.18 17.91 -24.58
CA GLY A 11 3.77 16.60 -24.32
C GLY A 11 4.01 16.48 -22.84
N HIS A 12 3.20 15.68 -22.15
CA HIS A 12 3.46 15.22 -20.79
C HIS A 12 4.70 14.32 -20.86
N VAL A 13 5.88 14.92 -20.70
CA VAL A 13 7.11 14.17 -20.48
C VAL A 13 6.93 13.54 -19.11
N GLY A 14 6.61 12.24 -19.07
CA GLY A 14 6.28 11.53 -17.84
C GLY A 14 7.23 11.91 -16.70
N GLY A 15 6.64 12.43 -15.61
CA GLY A 15 7.37 12.94 -14.45
C GLY A 15 8.25 11.87 -13.82
N VAL A 16 9.07 12.25 -12.84
CA VAL A 16 9.89 11.26 -12.11
C VAL A 16 9.01 10.26 -11.36
N LEU A 17 7.77 10.64 -11.07
CA LEU A 17 6.70 9.77 -10.54
C LEU A 17 6.13 8.77 -11.56
N ASP A 18 6.17 9.09 -12.87
CA ASP A 18 5.62 8.27 -13.97
C ASP A 18 6.63 7.30 -14.59
N ARG A 19 7.94 7.48 -14.34
CA ARG A 19 8.97 6.58 -14.89
C ARG A 19 8.81 5.18 -14.29
N VAL A 20 8.54 4.21 -15.17
CA VAL A 20 8.43 2.79 -14.83
C VAL A 20 9.67 2.36 -14.03
N PRO A 21 9.51 1.92 -12.77
CA PRO A 21 10.63 1.72 -11.86
C PRO A 21 11.53 0.55 -12.30
N ARG A 22 12.83 0.61 -11.95
CA ARG A 22 13.53 -0.61 -11.50
C ARG A 22 12.72 -1.09 -10.28
N GLY A 23 11.77 -1.98 -10.52
CA GLY A 23 10.79 -2.37 -9.51
C GLY A 23 11.49 -3.01 -8.32
N LEU A 24 10.85 -2.93 -7.15
CA LEU A 24 11.18 -3.82 -6.05
C LEU A 24 11.15 -5.25 -6.61
N SER A 25 12.26 -5.97 -6.50
CA SER A 25 12.29 -7.39 -6.87
C SER A 25 11.79 -8.18 -5.67
N CYS A 26 10.80 -9.05 -5.89
CA CYS A 26 10.46 -10.04 -4.87
C CYS A 26 11.67 -10.94 -4.67
N ARG A 27 12.17 -11.00 -3.43
CA ARG A 27 13.31 -11.83 -3.06
C ARG A 27 12.83 -13.21 -2.67
N HIS A 28 11.66 -13.31 -2.02
CA HIS A 28 11.11 -14.59 -1.54
C HIS A 28 9.64 -14.78 -1.98
N PRO A 29 9.38 -15.28 -3.21
CA PRO A 29 8.03 -15.39 -3.75
C PRO A 29 7.12 -16.35 -2.94
N ASP A 30 7.71 -17.30 -2.22
CA ASP A 30 6.99 -18.29 -1.40
C ASP A 30 6.66 -17.82 0.02
N ILE A 31 7.14 -16.63 0.43
CA ILE A 31 7.04 -16.08 1.80
C ILE A 31 5.98 -14.97 1.90
N GLY A 32 5.42 -14.54 0.77
CA GLY A 32 4.39 -13.50 0.74
C GLY A 32 3.07 -13.92 1.40
N PRO A 33 2.24 -12.94 1.84
CA PRO A 33 0.95 -13.23 2.45
C PRO A 33 0.04 -13.97 1.48
N ARG A 34 -0.58 -15.05 1.98
CA ARG A 34 -1.47 -15.91 1.19
C ARG A 34 -2.84 -15.28 1.00
N LEU A 35 -3.32 -14.53 1.98
CA LEU A 35 -4.49 -13.68 1.83
C LEU A 35 -4.04 -12.28 1.41
N ARG A 36 -4.45 -11.84 0.23
CA ARG A 36 -4.22 -10.48 -0.25
C ARG A 36 -5.53 -9.73 -0.28
N LEU A 37 -5.62 -8.68 0.52
CA LEU A 37 -6.78 -7.79 0.62
C LEU A 37 -6.45 -6.38 0.13
N LEU A 38 -5.18 -6.01 0.00
CA LEU A 38 -4.74 -4.73 -0.55
C LEU A 38 -4.66 -4.84 -2.08
N GLY A 39 -5.43 -4.01 -2.77
CA GLY A 39 -5.72 -4.13 -4.19
C GLY A 39 -6.83 -5.14 -4.47
N LEU A 40 -6.78 -5.77 -5.64
CA LEU A 40 -7.75 -6.81 -6.01
C LEU A 40 -7.60 -8.01 -5.08
N PRO A 41 -8.67 -8.45 -4.39
CA PRO A 41 -8.55 -9.48 -3.38
C PRO A 41 -8.19 -10.84 -3.99
N ARG A 42 -7.20 -11.52 -3.40
CA ARG A 42 -6.70 -12.82 -3.85
C ARG A 42 -6.41 -13.73 -2.67
N LEU A 43 -6.55 -15.02 -2.91
CA LEU A 43 -6.18 -16.07 -1.97
C LEU A 43 -5.23 -17.02 -2.70
N LEU A 44 -3.98 -17.04 -2.28
CA LEU A 44 -2.91 -17.74 -2.96
C LEU A 44 -2.60 -19.07 -2.28
N THR A 45 -2.41 -20.12 -3.08
CA THR A 45 -1.83 -21.39 -2.59
C THR A 45 -0.35 -21.19 -2.26
N GLY A 46 0.26 -22.15 -1.57
CA GLY A 46 1.71 -22.19 -1.37
C GLY A 46 2.52 -22.27 -2.68
N THR A 47 1.87 -22.55 -3.82
CA THR A 47 2.46 -22.54 -5.17
C THR A 47 2.16 -21.24 -5.93
N GLY A 48 1.67 -20.20 -5.26
CA GLY A 48 1.35 -18.89 -5.85
C GLY A 48 0.08 -18.82 -6.71
N HIS A 49 -0.67 -19.91 -6.85
CA HIS A 49 -1.89 -19.94 -7.67
C HIS A 49 -3.06 -19.30 -6.94
N ALA A 50 -3.78 -18.40 -7.62
CA ALA A 50 -4.96 -17.76 -7.07
C ALA A 50 -6.16 -18.72 -7.04
N ARG A 51 -6.81 -18.81 -5.88
CA ARG A 51 -8.12 -19.43 -5.71
C ARG A 51 -9.21 -18.39 -5.85
N THR A 52 -10.27 -18.77 -6.55
CA THR A 52 -11.50 -18.00 -6.62
C THR A 52 -12.42 -18.43 -5.47
N LEU A 53 -13.10 -17.45 -4.87
CA LEU A 53 -14.21 -17.72 -3.96
C LEU A 53 -15.49 -17.81 -4.79
N GLN A 54 -16.39 -18.73 -4.41
CA GLN A 54 -17.68 -18.85 -5.08
C GLN A 54 -18.55 -17.60 -4.84
N TYR A 55 -18.43 -17.00 -3.65
CA TYR A 55 -19.26 -15.88 -3.22
C TYR A 55 -18.44 -14.61 -3.04
N ARG A 56 -18.80 -13.52 -3.73
CA ARG A 56 -18.15 -12.20 -3.58
C ARG A 56 -18.18 -11.70 -2.13
N LYS A 57 -19.28 -11.92 -1.41
CA LYS A 57 -19.43 -11.59 0.02
C LYS A 57 -18.47 -12.36 0.94
N GLY A 58 -17.82 -13.41 0.43
CA GLY A 58 -16.72 -14.08 1.12
C GLY A 58 -15.51 -13.16 1.33
N TRP A 59 -15.18 -12.31 0.36
CA TRP A 59 -14.09 -11.33 0.50
C TRP A 59 -14.39 -10.26 1.55
N ALA A 60 -15.62 -9.76 1.56
CA ALA A 60 -16.10 -8.84 2.58
C ALA A 60 -15.97 -9.43 3.98
N LEU A 61 -16.40 -10.69 4.15
CA LEU A 61 -16.28 -11.38 5.43
C LEU A 61 -14.82 -11.60 5.85
N LEU A 62 -13.94 -12.01 4.92
CA LEU A 62 -12.52 -12.18 5.20
C LEU A 62 -11.87 -10.87 5.63
N ALA A 63 -12.09 -9.77 4.90
CA ALA A 63 -11.53 -8.47 5.27
C ALA A 63 -12.06 -7.99 6.62
N TRP A 64 -13.37 -8.14 6.87
CA TRP A 64 -13.99 -7.74 8.11
C TRP A 64 -13.40 -8.45 9.34
N LEU A 65 -13.02 -9.73 9.19
CA LEU A 65 -12.34 -10.48 10.25
C LEU A 65 -10.84 -10.18 10.31
N ALA A 66 -10.15 -10.10 9.17
CA ALA A 66 -8.71 -9.92 9.09
C ALA A 66 -8.24 -8.52 9.50
N CYS A 67 -9.10 -7.49 9.42
CA CYS A 67 -8.81 -6.15 9.93
C CYS A 67 -8.72 -6.08 11.46
N GLU A 68 -9.30 -7.06 12.17
CA GLU A 68 -9.26 -7.14 13.63
C GLU A 68 -8.93 -8.58 14.07
N PRO A 69 -7.70 -9.04 13.76
CA PRO A 69 -7.32 -10.43 14.01
C PRO A 69 -7.34 -10.74 15.51
N GLY A 70 -7.69 -11.97 15.85
CA GLY A 70 -7.77 -12.48 17.22
C GLY A 70 -9.03 -12.08 17.98
N LYS A 71 -9.84 -11.14 17.47
CA LYS A 71 -11.10 -10.73 18.14
C LYS A 71 -12.29 -11.57 17.64
N PRO A 72 -12.97 -12.33 18.51
CA PRO A 72 -14.20 -13.03 18.14
C PRO A 72 -15.30 -12.04 17.77
N ARG A 73 -15.94 -12.27 16.63
CA ARG A 73 -17.07 -11.49 16.09
C ARG A 73 -18.32 -12.33 16.04
N ARG A 74 -19.48 -11.77 16.38
CA ARG A 74 -20.75 -12.51 16.37
C ARG A 74 -21.20 -12.86 14.95
N ARG A 75 -21.59 -14.12 14.73
CA ARG A 75 -22.15 -14.60 13.44
C ARG A 75 -23.43 -13.88 13.06
N ALA A 76 -24.30 -13.63 14.03
CA ALA A 76 -25.54 -12.89 13.80
C ALA A 76 -25.25 -11.50 13.20
N HIS A 77 -24.24 -10.80 13.72
CA HIS A 77 -23.86 -9.49 13.22
C HIS A 77 -23.23 -9.56 11.82
N ALA A 78 -22.37 -10.55 11.56
CA ALA A 78 -21.83 -10.77 10.20
C ALA A 78 -22.96 -11.06 9.18
N ALA A 79 -23.99 -11.80 9.61
CA ALA A 79 -25.15 -12.11 8.78
C ALA A 79 -25.99 -10.86 8.46
N THR A 80 -26.28 -10.02 9.46
CA THR A 80 -27.02 -8.76 9.23
C THR A 80 -26.23 -7.76 8.40
N LEU A 81 -24.91 -7.67 8.62
CA LEU A 81 -24.02 -6.77 7.89
C LEU A 81 -23.97 -7.10 6.39
N LEU A 82 -23.93 -8.39 6.05
CA LEU A 82 -23.77 -8.85 4.67
C LEU A 82 -25.08 -9.19 3.97
N TRP A 83 -26.19 -9.38 4.69
CA TRP A 83 -27.52 -9.63 4.12
C TRP A 83 -28.61 -8.86 4.88
N PRO A 84 -28.60 -7.52 4.84
CA PRO A 84 -29.50 -6.70 5.65
C PRO A 84 -30.97 -6.81 5.22
N SER A 85 -31.24 -7.16 3.96
CA SER A 85 -32.61 -7.31 3.43
C SER A 85 -33.28 -8.64 3.77
N LEU A 86 -32.55 -9.59 4.38
CA LEU A 86 -33.07 -10.92 4.70
C LEU A 86 -33.48 -11.01 6.17
N SER A 87 -34.40 -11.94 6.47
CA SER A 87 -34.68 -12.31 7.85
C SER A 87 -33.43 -12.89 8.52
N PRO A 88 -33.28 -12.78 9.85
CA PRO A 88 -32.09 -13.27 10.56
C PRO A 88 -31.78 -14.75 10.28
N ALA A 89 -32.81 -15.61 10.18
CA ALA A 89 -32.64 -17.03 9.88
C ALA A 89 -32.15 -17.29 8.44
N ALA A 90 -32.66 -16.53 7.47
CA ALA A 90 -32.22 -16.63 6.08
C ALA A 90 -30.79 -16.10 5.92
N ALA A 91 -30.46 -14.96 6.54
CA ALA A 91 -29.12 -14.40 6.55
C ALA A 91 -28.08 -15.37 7.15
N LEU A 92 -28.41 -16.02 8.28
CA LEU A 92 -27.54 -17.05 8.89
C LEU A 92 -27.40 -18.31 8.04
N THR A 93 -28.41 -18.63 7.22
CA THR A 93 -28.33 -19.74 6.26
C THR A 93 -27.36 -19.42 5.12
N ASN A 94 -27.43 -18.22 4.55
CA ASN A 94 -26.48 -17.77 3.55
C ASN A 94 -25.06 -17.65 4.12
N LEU A 95 -24.91 -17.13 5.34
CA LEU A 95 -23.62 -17.07 6.03
C LEU A 95 -22.98 -18.46 6.17
N ARG A 96 -23.76 -19.49 6.48
CA ARG A 96 -23.26 -20.87 6.57
C ARG A 96 -22.72 -21.38 5.23
N GLN A 97 -23.39 -21.10 4.12
CA GLN A 97 -22.92 -21.49 2.79
C GLN A 97 -21.61 -20.78 2.42
N VAL A 98 -21.54 -19.47 2.63
CA VAL A 98 -20.32 -18.68 2.39
C VAL A 98 -19.17 -19.17 3.27
N LEU A 99 -19.42 -19.44 4.55
CA LEU A 99 -18.39 -19.96 5.46
C LEU A 99 -17.92 -21.36 5.08
N ALA A 100 -18.77 -22.22 4.53
CA ALA A 100 -18.38 -23.54 4.08
C ALA A 100 -17.40 -23.45 2.89
N ASP A 101 -17.68 -22.56 1.93
CA ASP A 101 -16.78 -22.26 0.81
C ASP A 101 -15.45 -21.64 1.31
N LEU A 102 -15.54 -20.59 2.13
CA LEU A 102 -14.38 -19.92 2.71
C LEU A 102 -13.47 -20.86 3.50
N ASN A 103 -14.03 -21.68 4.39
CA ASN A 103 -13.24 -22.62 5.18
C ASN A 103 -12.48 -23.61 4.29
N ARG A 104 -13.11 -24.10 3.22
CA ARG A 104 -12.45 -24.99 2.25
C ARG A 104 -11.29 -24.28 1.56
N CYS A 105 -11.53 -23.07 1.05
CA CYS A 105 -10.53 -22.28 0.35
C CYS A 105 -9.36 -21.92 1.26
N VAL A 106 -9.63 -21.36 2.45
CA VAL A 106 -8.62 -20.95 3.45
C VAL A 106 -7.79 -22.15 3.91
N ARG A 107 -8.41 -23.30 4.23
CA ARG A 107 -7.68 -24.51 4.61
C ARG A 107 -6.71 -24.98 3.55
N SER A 108 -7.13 -24.96 2.28
CA SER A 108 -6.32 -25.43 1.15
C SER A 108 -5.20 -24.47 0.74
N THR A 109 -5.27 -23.21 1.19
CA THR A 109 -4.35 -22.15 0.78
C THR A 109 -3.50 -21.71 1.94
N VAL A 110 -4.13 -21.15 2.96
CA VAL A 110 -3.50 -20.55 4.14
C VAL A 110 -3.09 -21.60 5.15
N GLY A 111 -3.93 -22.61 5.35
CA GLY A 111 -3.74 -23.67 6.35
C GLY A 111 -4.93 -23.80 7.28
N ASP A 112 -4.90 -24.85 8.11
CA ASP A 112 -5.98 -25.10 9.07
C ASP A 112 -5.85 -24.23 10.32
N GLY A 113 -6.97 -23.96 10.99
CA GLY A 113 -6.99 -23.19 12.24
C GLY A 113 -6.76 -21.68 12.10
N VAL A 114 -6.78 -21.11 10.89
CA VAL A 114 -6.70 -19.65 10.71
C VAL A 114 -8.08 -19.00 10.80
N LEU A 115 -9.06 -19.53 10.05
CA LEU A 115 -10.45 -19.11 10.16
C LEU A 115 -11.17 -20.02 11.17
N HIS A 116 -11.45 -19.47 12.35
CA HIS A 116 -12.26 -20.12 13.36
C HIS A 116 -13.72 -19.72 13.23
N SER A 117 -14.59 -20.72 13.27
CA SER A 117 -16.03 -20.55 13.26
C SER A 117 -16.64 -21.50 14.28
N ASP A 118 -17.24 -20.96 15.34
CA ASP A 118 -18.06 -21.73 16.27
C ASP A 118 -19.57 -21.49 16.00
N ARG A 119 -20.43 -21.85 16.96
CA ARG A 119 -21.89 -21.71 16.83
C ARG A 119 -22.33 -20.25 16.73
N ASP A 120 -21.65 -19.34 17.41
CA ASP A 120 -22.07 -17.95 17.61
C ASP A 120 -21.00 -16.92 17.20
N SER A 121 -19.77 -17.34 16.98
CA SER A 121 -18.61 -16.50 16.73
C SER A 121 -17.78 -16.91 15.51
N LEU A 122 -17.13 -15.91 14.92
CA LEU A 122 -16.17 -15.99 13.83
C LEU A 122 -14.91 -15.26 14.28
N CYS A 123 -13.74 -15.83 14.00
CA CYS A 123 -12.47 -15.21 14.35
C CYS A 123 -11.42 -15.54 13.29
N TRP A 124 -10.74 -14.52 12.80
CA TRP A 124 -9.52 -14.68 12.03
C TRP A 124 -8.34 -14.67 13.01
N ARG A 125 -7.64 -15.79 13.14
CA ARG A 125 -6.44 -15.87 13.97
C ARG A 125 -5.20 -15.84 13.06
N GLY A 126 -4.28 -14.94 13.38
CA GLY A 126 -2.95 -14.97 12.75
C GLY A 126 -2.25 -16.29 13.05
N SER A 127 -1.47 -16.78 12.09
CA SER A 127 -0.50 -17.85 12.32
C SER A 127 0.85 -17.25 12.71
N SER A 128 1.88 -18.08 12.88
CA SER A 128 3.25 -17.64 13.21
C SER A 128 3.98 -16.86 12.10
N GLY A 129 3.27 -16.31 11.10
CA GLY A 129 3.79 -15.51 10.00
C GLY A 129 2.71 -14.66 9.32
N PRO A 130 3.03 -13.86 8.28
CA PRO A 130 2.06 -13.01 7.59
C PRO A 130 1.09 -13.88 6.81
N VAL A 131 -0.11 -14.02 7.36
CA VAL A 131 -1.20 -14.76 6.73
C VAL A 131 -1.89 -13.85 5.71
N SER A 132 -2.01 -12.58 6.07
CA SER A 132 -2.68 -11.53 5.33
C SER A 132 -1.73 -10.36 5.09
N ASP A 133 -1.84 -9.71 3.93
CA ASP A 133 -1.10 -8.48 3.65
C ASP A 133 -1.46 -7.34 4.63
N ILE A 134 -2.67 -7.37 5.18
CA ILE A 134 -3.09 -6.45 6.23
C ILE A 134 -2.31 -6.61 7.54
N ASP A 135 -1.69 -7.77 7.79
CA ASP A 135 -0.94 -8.03 9.02
C ASP A 135 0.25 -7.06 9.11
N HIS A 136 0.87 -6.72 7.98
CA HIS A 136 1.94 -5.73 7.93
C HIS A 136 1.44 -4.34 8.34
N VAL A 137 0.26 -3.92 7.86
CA VAL A 137 -0.36 -2.64 8.21
C VAL A 137 -0.67 -2.55 9.71
N LEU A 138 -1.20 -3.64 10.29
CA LEU A 138 -1.57 -3.70 11.71
C LEU A 138 -0.37 -3.81 12.65
N SER A 139 0.76 -4.33 12.16
CA SER A 139 1.99 -4.49 12.93
C SER A 139 2.79 -3.20 13.10
N CYS A 140 2.54 -2.19 12.27
CA CYS A 140 3.29 -0.94 12.29
C CYS A 140 3.06 -0.14 13.57
N GLY A 141 4.17 0.30 14.18
CA GLY A 141 4.18 0.93 15.50
C GLY A 141 4.15 -0.04 16.68
N ARG A 142 4.11 -1.36 16.44
CA ARG A 142 4.27 -2.38 17.48
C ARG A 142 5.58 -3.14 17.26
N ALA A 143 6.34 -3.33 18.32
CA ALA A 143 7.46 -4.29 18.33
C ALA A 143 6.88 -5.71 18.28
N SER A 144 6.36 -6.13 17.12
CA SER A 144 5.85 -7.48 16.92
C SER A 144 6.89 -8.29 16.18
N ALA A 145 7.47 -9.25 16.90
CA ALA A 145 8.46 -10.19 16.40
C ALA A 145 7.89 -10.98 15.21
N GLY A 146 8.43 -10.78 14.02
CA GLY A 146 8.28 -11.73 12.90
C GLY A 146 7.84 -11.15 11.55
N LEU A 147 7.27 -9.95 11.48
CA LEU A 147 6.96 -9.27 10.22
C LEU A 147 8.06 -8.24 9.93
N GLY A 148 9.21 -8.75 9.52
CA GLY A 148 10.39 -7.91 9.24
C GLY A 148 10.22 -7.05 7.98
N ASP A 149 11.16 -6.12 7.82
CA ASP A 149 11.25 -5.21 6.68
C ASP A 149 11.22 -5.95 5.33
N GLU A 150 11.82 -7.14 5.24
CA GLU A 150 11.78 -8.00 4.05
C GLU A 150 10.37 -8.44 3.66
N GLY A 151 9.51 -8.78 4.63
CA GLY A 151 8.16 -9.23 4.32
C GLY A 151 7.30 -8.10 3.74
N LEU A 152 7.45 -6.89 4.27
CA LEU A 152 6.78 -5.72 3.71
C LEU A 152 7.37 -5.36 2.33
N LEU A 153 8.69 -5.44 2.14
CA LEU A 153 9.32 -5.25 0.84
C LEU A 153 8.79 -6.23 -0.22
N ASP A 154 8.73 -7.52 0.10
CA ASP A 154 8.22 -8.56 -0.80
C ASP A 154 6.73 -8.37 -1.12
N MET A 155 5.94 -7.91 -0.13
CA MET A 155 4.55 -7.54 -0.36
C MET A 155 4.44 -6.36 -1.33
N LEU A 156 5.24 -5.31 -1.15
CA LEU A 156 5.25 -4.14 -2.04
C LEU A 156 5.76 -4.51 -3.44
N ALA A 157 6.74 -5.41 -3.54
CA ALA A 157 7.30 -5.91 -4.79
C ALA A 157 6.29 -6.72 -5.61
N SER A 158 5.53 -7.58 -4.93
CA SER A 158 4.56 -8.47 -5.56
C SER A 158 3.15 -7.89 -5.60
N GLY A 159 2.94 -6.70 -5.03
CA GLY A 159 1.67 -5.99 -4.98
C GLY A 159 1.31 -5.32 -6.31
N PRO A 160 0.02 -5.05 -6.56
CA PRO A 160 -0.41 -4.30 -7.73
C PRO A 160 0.23 -2.91 -7.73
N ARG A 161 0.73 -2.48 -8.90
CA ARG A 161 1.31 -1.13 -9.09
C ARG A 161 0.24 -0.04 -9.10
N GLU A 162 -0.99 -0.39 -9.44
CA GLU A 162 -2.08 0.59 -9.63
C GLU A 162 -2.77 1.01 -8.33
N GLY A 163 -2.47 0.37 -7.19
CA GLY A 163 -2.95 0.82 -5.88
C GLY A 163 -3.09 -0.29 -4.86
N MET A 164 -2.98 0.06 -3.59
CA MET A 164 -3.06 -0.86 -2.44
C MET A 164 -4.34 -0.60 -1.60
N GLU A 165 -5.43 -0.17 -2.26
CA GLU A 165 -6.72 0.06 -1.60
C GLU A 165 -7.29 -1.26 -1.06
N LEU A 166 -7.77 -1.28 0.18
CA LEU A 166 -8.42 -2.46 0.76
C LEU A 166 -9.64 -2.87 -0.07
N LEU A 167 -9.66 -4.11 -0.54
CA LEU A 167 -10.72 -4.70 -1.37
C LEU A 167 -11.03 -3.83 -2.60
N ALA A 168 -10.00 -3.44 -3.35
CA ALA A 168 -10.16 -2.59 -4.52
C ALA A 168 -11.19 -3.20 -5.49
N GLY A 169 -12.12 -2.36 -5.96
CA GLY A 169 -13.19 -2.76 -6.88
C GLY A 169 -14.30 -3.64 -6.29
N LEU A 170 -14.28 -3.93 -4.98
CA LEU A 170 -15.42 -4.56 -4.31
C LEU A 170 -16.48 -3.49 -3.98
N VAL A 171 -17.70 -3.74 -4.43
CA VAL A 171 -18.93 -3.02 -4.07
C VAL A 171 -20.02 -4.07 -3.84
N LEU A 172 -20.76 -3.94 -2.76
CA LEU A 172 -21.87 -4.81 -2.38
C LEU A 172 -23.19 -4.02 -2.35
N ASP A 173 -23.98 -4.18 -3.41
CA ASP A 173 -25.29 -3.55 -3.51
C ASP A 173 -26.20 -3.94 -2.34
N GLY A 174 -26.91 -2.95 -1.80
CA GLY A 174 -27.84 -3.13 -0.68
C GLY A 174 -27.19 -3.50 0.65
N CYS A 175 -25.88 -3.26 0.82
CA CYS A 175 -25.14 -3.53 2.07
C CYS A 175 -24.55 -2.23 2.67
N GLU A 176 -25.39 -1.22 2.91
CA GLU A 176 -24.96 0.14 3.32
C GLU A 176 -24.06 0.17 4.56
N ASP A 177 -24.39 -0.58 5.61
CA ASP A 177 -23.57 -0.68 6.83
C ASP A 177 -22.17 -1.23 6.53
N PHE A 178 -22.07 -2.19 5.59
CA PHE A 178 -20.78 -2.74 5.18
C PHE A 178 -19.98 -1.73 4.35
N GLU A 179 -20.63 -1.04 3.42
CA GLU A 179 -19.97 -0.01 2.61
C GLU A 179 -19.46 1.15 3.47
N TYR A 180 -20.24 1.57 4.47
CA TYR A 180 -19.81 2.56 5.46
C TYR A 180 -18.59 2.07 6.27
N TRP A 181 -18.64 0.83 6.77
CA TRP A 181 -17.50 0.22 7.45
C TRP A 181 -16.27 0.14 6.54
N LEU A 182 -16.45 -0.23 5.27
CA LEU A 182 -15.37 -0.40 4.30
C LEU A 182 -14.70 0.93 3.99
N ALA A 183 -15.45 2.01 3.81
CA ALA A 183 -14.93 3.36 3.58
C ALA A 183 -14.02 3.83 4.73
N LEU A 184 -14.51 3.74 5.98
CA LEU A 184 -13.72 4.09 7.17
C LEU A 184 -12.47 3.21 7.32
N THR A 185 -12.62 1.91 7.00
CA THR A 185 -11.53 0.96 7.12
C THR A 185 -10.46 1.18 6.05
N ARG A 186 -10.84 1.53 4.81
CA ARG A 186 -9.93 1.90 3.73
C ARG A 186 -9.05 3.08 4.12
N GLU A 187 -9.64 4.14 4.67
CA GLU A 187 -8.88 5.30 5.16
C GLU A 187 -7.87 4.91 6.26
N ARG A 188 -8.33 4.13 7.26
CA ARG A 188 -7.48 3.65 8.35
C ARG A 188 -6.32 2.78 7.84
N VAL A 189 -6.60 1.88 6.90
CA VAL A 189 -5.60 0.97 6.32
C VAL A 189 -4.61 1.74 5.44
N ALA A 190 -5.08 2.68 4.63
CA ALA A 190 -4.21 3.52 3.79
C ALA A 190 -3.23 4.32 4.65
N ARG A 191 -3.71 4.96 5.73
CA ARG A 191 -2.85 5.68 6.69
C ARG A 191 -1.83 4.75 7.34
N GLY A 192 -2.28 3.59 7.84
CA GLY A 192 -1.37 2.62 8.46
C GLY A 192 -0.30 2.09 7.50
N LEU A 193 -0.67 1.83 6.25
CA LEU A 193 0.26 1.38 5.22
C LEU A 193 1.28 2.46 4.86
N ALA A 194 0.85 3.72 4.72
CA ALA A 194 1.75 4.84 4.48
C ALA A 194 2.77 4.99 5.62
N THR A 195 2.31 4.95 6.88
CA THR A 195 3.21 4.96 8.04
C THR A 195 4.20 3.79 8.02
N ALA A 196 3.72 2.57 7.73
CA ALA A 196 4.55 1.38 7.59
C ALA A 196 5.70 1.57 6.61
N MET A 197 5.36 2.05 5.43
CA MET A 197 6.26 2.28 4.32
C MET A 197 7.23 3.42 4.59
N GLY A 198 6.79 4.50 5.26
CA GLY A 198 7.66 5.59 5.69
C GLY A 198 8.75 5.10 6.64
N CYS A 199 8.37 4.34 7.67
CA CYS A 199 9.34 3.73 8.58
C CYS A 199 10.28 2.75 7.88
N LEU A 200 9.77 1.94 6.95
CA LEU A 200 10.58 1.01 6.16
C LEU A 200 11.61 1.76 5.29
N ARG A 201 11.19 2.81 4.56
CA ARG A 201 12.09 3.66 3.77
C ARG A 201 13.23 4.21 4.62
N ASP A 202 12.92 4.71 5.80
CA ASP A 202 13.90 5.33 6.69
C ASP A 202 14.90 4.30 7.24
N ARG A 203 14.42 3.11 7.65
CA ARG A 203 15.30 2.00 8.03
C ARG A 203 16.21 1.55 6.90
N LEU A 204 15.65 1.32 5.70
CA LEU A 204 16.43 0.95 4.51
C LEU A 204 17.47 2.00 4.13
N SER A 205 17.13 3.29 4.28
CA SER A 205 18.08 4.38 4.04
C SER A 205 19.23 4.35 5.05
N ASN A 206 18.93 4.12 6.33
CA ASN A 206 19.94 4.01 7.39
C ASN A 206 20.85 2.78 7.21
N ASP A 207 20.32 1.70 6.67
CA ASP A 207 21.06 0.47 6.35
C ASP A 207 21.85 0.57 5.03
N GLY A 208 21.83 1.71 4.36
CA GLY A 208 22.52 1.93 3.07
C GLY A 208 21.86 1.24 1.87
N ARG A 209 20.66 0.69 2.04
CA ARG A 209 19.87 0.03 0.98
C ARG A 209 19.05 1.05 0.19
N TYR A 210 19.76 2.00 -0.41
CA TYR A 210 19.13 3.17 -1.03
C TYR A 210 18.19 2.83 -2.19
N ASP A 211 18.50 1.82 -3.00
CA ASP A 211 17.63 1.41 -4.12
C ASP A 211 16.24 0.96 -3.63
N ASP A 212 16.20 0.12 -2.60
CA ASP A 212 14.95 -0.35 -1.99
C ASP A 212 14.21 0.84 -1.32
N ALA A 213 14.93 1.71 -0.61
CA ALA A 213 14.36 2.89 0.02
C ALA A 213 13.75 3.88 -0.99
N ILE A 214 14.43 4.12 -2.12
CA ILE A 214 13.93 4.96 -3.22
C ILE A 214 12.66 4.35 -3.81
N ALA A 215 12.64 3.03 -4.02
CA ALA A 215 11.47 2.35 -4.55
C ALA A 215 10.26 2.44 -3.61
N VAL A 216 10.46 2.29 -2.29
CA VAL A 216 9.40 2.50 -1.28
C VAL A 216 8.96 3.97 -1.25
N GLY A 217 9.88 4.93 -1.29
CA GLY A 217 9.58 6.36 -1.33
C GLY A 217 8.76 6.77 -2.55
N ARG A 218 9.05 6.21 -3.74
CA ARG A 218 8.23 6.41 -4.94
C ARG A 218 6.82 5.84 -4.77
N ARG A 219 6.70 4.67 -4.14
CA ARG A 219 5.39 4.06 -3.87
C ARG A 219 4.55 4.93 -2.93
N LEU A 220 5.16 5.55 -1.92
CA LEU A 220 4.49 6.53 -1.06
C LEU A 220 3.98 7.74 -1.85
N MET A 221 4.80 8.31 -2.75
CA MET A 221 4.39 9.44 -3.59
C MET A 221 3.28 9.08 -4.59
N GLN A 222 3.19 7.82 -5.02
CA GLN A 222 2.08 7.34 -5.85
C GLN A 222 0.78 7.18 -5.06
N MET A 223 0.86 6.98 -3.74
CA MET A 223 -0.32 6.90 -2.88
C MET A 223 -0.88 8.29 -2.57
N ASP A 224 0.00 9.26 -2.32
CA ASP A 224 -0.35 10.64 -2.02
C ASP A 224 0.80 11.56 -2.46
N ALA A 225 0.62 12.19 -3.63
CA ALA A 225 1.60 13.11 -4.20
C ALA A 225 1.66 14.46 -3.47
N CYS A 226 0.61 14.79 -2.71
CA CYS A 226 0.53 16.01 -1.90
C CYS A 226 1.15 15.83 -0.50
N ASN A 227 1.62 14.63 -0.16
CA ASN A 227 2.22 14.38 1.15
C ASN A 227 3.68 14.86 1.21
N GLU A 228 3.89 16.04 1.78
CA GLU A 228 5.21 16.66 1.88
C GLU A 228 6.22 15.86 2.70
N GLU A 229 5.78 15.13 3.72
CA GLU A 229 6.66 14.27 4.52
C GLU A 229 7.21 13.10 3.68
N HIS A 230 6.36 12.45 2.88
CA HIS A 230 6.78 11.41 1.96
C HIS A 230 7.73 11.94 0.89
N GLY A 231 7.41 13.10 0.31
CA GLY A 231 8.25 13.76 -0.69
C GLY A 231 9.62 14.15 -0.13
N ARG A 232 9.67 14.84 1.02
CA ARG A 232 10.93 15.18 1.70
C ARG A 232 11.77 13.94 2.00
N GLY A 233 11.15 12.84 2.41
CA GLY A 233 11.86 11.59 2.66
C GLY A 233 12.50 10.99 1.40
N LEU A 234 11.76 10.93 0.29
CA LEU A 234 12.31 10.48 -0.99
C LEU A 234 13.42 11.40 -1.52
N MET A 235 13.23 12.73 -1.43
CA MET A 235 14.25 13.71 -1.77
C MET A 235 15.55 13.50 -1.00
N ARG A 236 15.43 13.26 0.32
CA ARG A 236 16.58 12.98 1.19
C ARG A 236 17.31 11.71 0.76
N THR A 237 16.60 10.60 0.54
CA THR A 237 17.20 9.33 0.12
C THR A 237 17.93 9.47 -1.23
N LEU A 238 17.34 10.18 -2.21
CA LEU A 238 17.99 10.45 -3.50
C LEU A 238 19.24 11.32 -3.34
N ALA A 239 19.18 12.37 -2.54
CA ALA A 239 20.32 13.25 -2.29
C ALA A 239 21.50 12.49 -1.64
N MET A 240 21.25 11.54 -0.74
CA MET A 240 22.29 10.70 -0.13
C MET A 240 23.03 9.82 -1.16
N THR A 241 22.39 9.49 -2.28
CA THR A 241 23.02 8.75 -3.39
C THR A 241 23.71 9.64 -4.43
N GLY A 242 23.72 10.96 -4.23
CA GLY A 242 24.24 11.93 -5.20
C GLY A 242 23.29 12.24 -6.36
N GLU A 243 22.08 11.66 -6.36
CA GLU A 243 21.05 11.82 -7.39
C GLU A 243 20.27 13.14 -7.20
N TYR A 244 20.97 14.26 -7.06
CA TYR A 244 20.39 15.57 -6.73
C TYR A 244 19.37 16.05 -7.77
N GLY A 245 19.60 15.75 -9.06
CA GLY A 245 18.67 16.09 -10.13
C GLY A 245 17.32 15.39 -9.98
N LEU A 246 17.33 14.11 -9.62
CA LEU A 246 16.11 13.34 -9.35
C LEU A 246 15.42 13.84 -8.07
N ALA A 247 16.18 14.20 -7.04
CA ALA A 247 15.62 14.74 -5.81
C ALA A 247 14.89 16.08 -6.05
N LEU A 248 15.44 16.96 -6.89
CA LEU A 248 14.79 18.22 -7.26
C LEU A 248 13.55 17.99 -8.13
N ALA A 249 13.58 17.01 -9.03
CA ALA A 249 12.39 16.66 -9.81
C ALA A 249 11.25 16.13 -8.92
N VAL A 250 11.53 15.39 -7.85
CA VAL A 250 10.51 14.99 -6.87
C VAL A 250 9.88 16.21 -6.19
N PHE A 251 10.67 17.24 -5.86
CA PHE A 251 10.13 18.49 -5.35
C PHE A 251 9.21 19.17 -6.37
N ASP A 252 9.65 19.28 -7.62
CA ASP A 252 8.89 19.98 -8.66
C ASP A 252 7.55 19.28 -8.92
N ASP A 253 7.56 17.94 -9.02
CA ASP A 253 6.35 17.12 -9.19
C ASP A 253 5.39 17.29 -7.99
N MET A 254 5.90 17.25 -6.77
CA MET A 254 5.11 17.43 -5.53
C MET A 254 4.54 18.85 -5.40
N ALA A 255 5.33 19.88 -5.70
CA ALA A 255 4.88 21.26 -5.66
C ALA A 255 3.77 21.52 -6.68
N GLN A 256 3.86 20.90 -7.87
CA GLN A 256 2.81 20.94 -8.87
C GLN A 256 1.53 20.24 -8.40
N ALA A 257 1.64 19.08 -7.75
CA ALA A 257 0.50 18.37 -7.16
C ALA A 257 -0.19 19.22 -6.08
N LEU A 258 0.56 19.74 -5.11
CA LEU A 258 0.05 20.64 -4.06
C LEU A 258 -0.70 21.85 -4.63
N HIS A 259 -0.14 22.47 -5.67
CA HIS A 259 -0.76 23.63 -6.29
C HIS A 259 -2.04 23.26 -7.04
N SER A 260 -2.02 22.18 -7.82
CA SER A 260 -3.15 21.81 -8.68
C SER A 260 -4.30 21.14 -7.94
N GLU A 261 -4.02 20.34 -6.90
CA GLU A 261 -5.02 19.58 -6.15
C GLU A 261 -5.52 20.33 -4.91
N LEU A 262 -4.64 21.03 -4.20
CA LEU A 262 -4.95 21.68 -2.92
C LEU A 262 -4.91 23.22 -2.98
N GLY A 263 -4.34 23.81 -4.04
CA GLY A 263 -4.21 25.26 -4.17
C GLY A 263 -3.22 25.88 -3.18
N VAL A 264 -2.31 25.07 -2.60
CA VAL A 264 -1.34 25.51 -1.59
C VAL A 264 0.08 25.52 -2.16
N VAL A 265 0.97 26.22 -1.46
CA VAL A 265 2.41 26.21 -1.74
C VAL A 265 3.13 25.26 -0.77
N PRO A 266 4.31 24.72 -1.13
CA PRO A 266 5.07 23.84 -0.23
C PRO A 266 5.41 24.49 1.12
N GLU A 267 5.45 23.66 2.17
CA GLU A 267 5.85 24.02 3.52
C GLU A 267 7.30 24.59 3.57
N PRO A 268 7.61 25.47 4.55
CA PRO A 268 8.95 26.00 4.75
C PRO A 268 10.04 24.92 4.85
N GLU A 269 9.76 23.81 5.51
CA GLU A 269 10.65 22.66 5.67
C GLU A 269 10.98 22.01 4.32
N THR A 270 10.00 21.95 3.41
CA THR A 270 10.18 21.42 2.06
C THR A 270 11.03 22.35 1.20
N LEU A 271 10.77 23.66 1.29
CA LEU A 271 11.58 24.68 0.61
C LEU A 271 13.04 24.66 1.11
N ALA A 272 13.24 24.52 2.43
CA ALA A 272 14.57 24.39 3.03
C ALA A 272 15.31 23.13 2.54
N MET A 273 14.61 21.99 2.44
CA MET A 273 15.18 20.75 1.89
C MET A 273 15.66 20.96 0.44
N ARG A 274 14.83 21.58 -0.40
CA ARG A 274 15.20 21.91 -1.79
C ARG A 274 16.45 22.79 -1.85
N ALA A 275 16.50 23.85 -1.05
CA ALA A 275 17.65 24.75 -1.00
C ALA A 275 18.92 24.02 -0.56
N GLY A 276 18.84 23.14 0.45
CA GLY A 276 19.94 22.30 0.89
C GLY A 276 20.47 21.38 -0.20
N ILE A 277 19.58 20.73 -0.96
CA ILE A 277 19.95 19.86 -2.10
C ILE A 277 20.66 20.65 -3.20
N ILE A 278 20.20 21.87 -3.51
CA ILE A 278 20.87 22.75 -4.48
C ILE A 278 22.28 23.10 -4.01
N ALA A 279 22.46 23.44 -2.73
CA ALA A 279 23.76 23.74 -2.17
C ALA A 279 24.72 22.54 -2.24
N SER A 280 24.25 21.34 -1.86
CA SER A 280 25.03 20.10 -1.96
C SER A 280 25.44 19.77 -3.40
N ARG A 281 24.52 19.94 -4.36
CA ARG A 281 24.81 19.73 -5.79
C ARG A 281 25.92 20.67 -6.28
N ASN A 282 25.83 21.95 -5.93
CA ASN A 282 26.81 22.95 -6.35
C ASN A 282 28.18 22.69 -5.71
N ALA A 283 28.21 22.33 -4.43
CA ALA A 283 29.45 21.98 -3.73
C ALA A 283 30.13 20.75 -4.36
N CYS A 284 29.36 19.72 -4.72
CA CYS A 284 29.87 18.54 -5.42
C CYS A 284 30.45 18.89 -6.80
N GLN A 285 29.79 19.77 -7.56
CA GLN A 285 30.26 20.21 -8.87
C GLN A 285 31.57 21.02 -8.78
N LEU A 286 31.69 21.91 -7.80
CA LEU A 286 32.92 22.68 -7.56
C LEU A 286 34.09 21.75 -7.17
N ALA A 287 33.86 20.79 -6.28
CA ALA A 287 34.88 19.81 -5.91
C ALA A 287 35.37 18.96 -7.10
N MET A 288 34.48 18.61 -8.03
CA MET A 288 34.85 17.90 -9.25
C MET A 288 35.70 18.74 -10.22
N LEU A 289 35.44 20.05 -10.30
CA LEU A 289 36.21 20.98 -11.14
C LEU A 289 37.63 21.20 -10.58
N ASP A 290 37.78 21.29 -9.26
CA ASP A 290 39.09 21.45 -8.60
C ASP A 290 39.99 20.20 -8.77
N VAL A 291 39.41 18.99 -8.71
CA VAL A 291 40.14 17.74 -8.95
C VAL A 291 40.64 17.66 -10.41
N ALA A 292 39.88 18.18 -11.37
CA ALA A 292 40.30 18.22 -12.78
C ALA A 292 41.39 19.27 -13.06
N GLY A 293 41.46 20.35 -12.27
CA GLY A 293 42.44 21.43 -12.43
C GLY A 293 43.83 21.12 -11.86
N THR A 294 43.91 20.26 -10.83
CA THR A 294 45.19 19.92 -10.16
C THR A 294 46.00 18.83 -10.90
N GLY A 295 45.50 18.34 -12.03
CA GLY A 295 46.13 17.28 -12.85
C GLY A 295 46.82 17.74 -14.13
N MET A 296 46.93 19.05 -14.36
CA MET A 296 47.75 19.68 -15.42
C MET A 296 48.93 20.42 -14.82
#